data_AF-A0A353ZHI5-F1
#
_entry.id   AF-A0A353ZHI5-F1
#
_cell.length_a   1.000
_cell.length_b   1.000
_cell.length_c   1.000
_cell.angle_alpha   90.00
_cell.angle_beta   90.00
_cell.angle_gamma   90.00
#
_symmetry.space_group_name_H-M   'P 1'
#
loop_
_entity.id
_entity.type
_entity.pdbx_description
1 polymer ?
#
loop_
_entity_poly.entity_id
_entity_poly.type
_entity_poly.pdbx_seq_one_letter_code
_entity_poly.pdbx_strand_id
1 'polypeptide(L)'
;MRVPSHTTRTDISENMMTPMIDVVFNLLIFFVCASALNIQEMVLKADLGKSSSESATAGAAVGPAESLPVDEIRVGLSLGGQGQTIMRLNGTDYESFSALREVLRQLADLAPESPVVLDVADEVEAGEVLRVYDTCRSARFQAIQFAINPSAEP
;
A
#
# COMPACT_ATOMS: atom_id res chain seq x y z
N MET A 1 -56.84 -41.40 33.99
CA MET A 1 -56.36 -40.25 33.18
C MET A 1 -55.22 -40.75 32.31
N ARG A 2 -55.46 -40.94 31.01
CA ARG A 2 -54.48 -41.48 30.06
C ARG A 2 -54.41 -40.51 28.88
N VAL A 3 -53.29 -39.80 28.76
CA VAL A 3 -53.04 -38.85 27.68
C VAL A 3 -52.50 -39.66 26.48
N PRO A 4 -53.01 -39.46 25.25
CA PRO A 4 -52.48 -40.17 24.09
C PRO A 4 -51.21 -39.49 23.59
N SER A 5 -50.16 -40.28 23.39
CA SER A 5 -48.95 -39.89 22.67
C SER A 5 -49.10 -40.26 21.20
N HIS A 6 -49.12 -39.27 20.30
CA HIS A 6 -48.94 -39.46 18.87
C HIS A 6 -47.77 -38.59 18.40
N THR A 7 -46.59 -39.19 18.36
CA THR A 7 -45.41 -38.63 17.68
C THR A 7 -45.57 -38.92 16.19
N THR A 8 -46.04 -37.94 15.43
CA THR A 8 -45.97 -37.99 13.96
C THR A 8 -44.57 -37.55 13.55
N ARG A 9 -43.69 -38.53 13.31
CA ARG A 9 -42.35 -38.35 12.74
C ARG A 9 -42.47 -38.51 11.22
N THR A 10 -42.87 -37.46 10.50
CA THR A 10 -42.93 -37.52 9.03
C THR A 10 -42.55 -36.23 8.29
N ASP A 11 -42.21 -35.12 8.96
CA ASP A 11 -42.01 -33.84 8.24
C ASP A 11 -40.55 -33.36 8.13
N ILE A 12 -39.55 -34.17 8.50
CA ILE A 12 -38.13 -33.75 8.39
C ILE A 12 -37.61 -33.96 6.96
N SER A 13 -38.13 -34.95 6.23
CA SER A 13 -37.64 -35.35 4.91
C SER A 13 -38.07 -34.39 3.79
N GLU A 14 -39.30 -33.87 3.84
CA GLU A 14 -39.83 -32.92 2.84
C GLU A 14 -39.30 -31.49 3.07
N ASN A 15 -39.06 -31.11 4.33
CA ASN A 15 -38.47 -29.81 4.71
C ASN A 15 -36.94 -29.75 4.62
N MET A 16 -36.25 -30.84 4.24
CA MET A 16 -34.78 -30.83 4.05
C MET A 16 -34.36 -30.41 2.64
N MET A 17 -35.27 -30.42 1.66
CA MET A 17 -34.97 -30.03 0.28
C MET A 17 -34.91 -28.50 0.10
N THR A 18 -35.79 -27.75 0.78
CA THR A 18 -35.83 -26.28 0.78
C THR A 18 -34.58 -25.61 1.36
N PRO A 19 -33.99 -26.05 2.50
CA PRO A 19 -32.76 -25.44 3.01
C PRO A 19 -31.54 -25.74 2.13
N MET A 20 -31.50 -26.88 1.43
CA MET A 20 -30.41 -27.18 0.50
C MET A 20 -30.43 -26.24 -0.72
N ILE A 21 -31.62 -25.93 -1.24
CA ILE A 21 -31.80 -24.97 -2.35
C ILE A 21 -31.42 -23.55 -1.90
N ASP A 22 -31.82 -23.14 -0.71
CA ASP A 22 -31.53 -21.80 -0.17
C ASP A 22 -30.02 -21.60 0.07
N VAL A 23 -29.30 -22.61 0.59
CA VAL A 23 -27.85 -22.54 0.75
C VAL A 23 -27.15 -22.40 -0.61
N VAL A 24 -27.56 -23.17 -1.63
CA VAL A 24 -26.97 -23.05 -2.97
C VAL A 24 -27.30 -21.70 -3.60
N PHE A 25 -28.53 -21.20 -3.42
CA PHE A 25 -28.94 -19.89 -3.93
C PHE A 25 -28.18 -18.74 -3.26
N ASN A 26 -28.01 -18.79 -1.93
CA ASN A 26 -27.20 -17.84 -1.18
C ASN A 26 -25.73 -17.90 -1.59
N LEU A 27 -25.18 -19.09 -1.85
CA LEU A 27 -23.82 -19.23 -2.37
C LEU A 27 -23.69 -18.65 -3.77
N LEU A 28 -24.67 -18.84 -4.66
CA LEU A 28 -24.66 -18.23 -6.00
C LEU A 28 -24.71 -16.70 -5.94
N ILE A 29 -25.58 -16.12 -5.11
CA ILE A 29 -25.61 -14.68 -4.89
C ILE A 29 -24.28 -14.20 -4.32
N PHE A 30 -23.75 -14.89 -3.31
CA PHE A 30 -22.45 -14.56 -2.73
C PHE A 30 -21.34 -14.57 -3.78
N PHE A 31 -21.23 -15.61 -4.61
CA PHE A 31 -20.20 -15.69 -5.66
C PHE A 31 -20.39 -14.65 -6.76
N VAL A 32 -21.62 -14.36 -7.17
CA VAL A 32 -21.91 -13.30 -8.14
C VAL A 32 -21.50 -11.93 -7.57
N CYS A 33 -21.87 -11.62 -6.33
CA CYS A 33 -21.46 -10.39 -5.67
C CYS A 33 -19.94 -10.32 -5.45
N ALA A 34 -19.30 -11.42 -5.01
CA ALA A 34 -17.85 -11.47 -4.80
C ALA A 34 -17.07 -11.35 -6.12
N SER A 35 -17.58 -11.90 -7.22
CA SER A 35 -16.96 -11.74 -8.55
C SER A 35 -17.06 -10.29 -9.07
N ALA A 36 -18.09 -9.54 -8.66
CA ALA A 36 -18.22 -8.12 -8.95
C ALA A 36 -17.27 -7.26 -8.09
N LEU A 37 -16.74 -7.79 -6.98
CA LEU A 37 -15.67 -7.18 -6.17
C LEU A 37 -14.26 -7.45 -6.73
N ASN A 38 -14.12 -7.62 -8.05
CA ASN A 38 -12.83 -7.43 -8.72
C ASN A 38 -12.47 -5.94 -8.76
N ILE A 39 -12.37 -5.32 -7.58
CA ILE A 39 -11.61 -4.09 -7.43
C ILE A 39 -10.20 -4.52 -7.81
N GLN A 40 -9.76 -4.09 -8.99
CA GLN A 40 -8.36 -4.15 -9.36
C GLN A 40 -7.63 -3.38 -8.27
N GLU A 41 -7.07 -4.09 -7.29
CA GLU A 41 -6.03 -3.54 -6.46
C GLU A 41 -4.95 -3.15 -7.46
N MET A 42 -4.89 -1.85 -7.76
CA MET A 42 -3.91 -1.34 -8.70
C MET A 42 -2.58 -1.73 -8.09
N VAL A 43 -1.89 -2.67 -8.75
CA VAL A 43 -0.51 -2.98 -8.41
C VAL A 43 0.19 -1.64 -8.30
N LEU A 44 0.60 -1.28 -7.09
CA LEU A 44 1.39 -0.07 -6.87
C LEU A 44 2.62 -0.27 -7.75
N LYS A 45 2.68 0.48 -8.85
CA LYS A 45 3.85 0.55 -9.72
C LYS A 45 4.91 1.35 -9.00
N ALA A 46 5.37 0.82 -7.88
CA ALA A 46 6.52 1.33 -7.19
C ALA A 46 7.65 0.36 -7.43
N ASP A 47 8.71 0.89 -8.04
CA ASP A 47 9.94 0.13 -8.16
C ASP A 47 10.54 0.06 -6.76
N LEU A 48 10.77 -1.14 -6.24
CA LEU A 48 11.48 -1.26 -4.98
C LEU A 48 12.92 -0.86 -5.30
N GLY A 49 13.37 0.25 -4.71
CA GLY A 49 14.70 0.77 -5.01
C GLY A 49 15.70 -0.35 -4.78
N LYS A 50 16.40 -0.77 -5.84
CA LYS A 50 17.53 -1.68 -5.70
C LYS A 50 18.52 -0.96 -4.81
N SER A 51 18.60 -1.39 -3.54
CA SER A 51 19.66 -0.97 -2.65
C SER A 51 20.97 -1.21 -3.39
N SER A 52 21.61 -0.15 -3.86
CA SER A 52 23.00 -0.18 -4.29
C SER A 52 23.82 -0.38 -3.03
N SER A 53 23.83 -1.62 -2.54
CA SER A 53 24.88 -2.12 -1.67
C SER A 53 26.13 -2.29 -2.53
N GLU A 54 26.69 -1.17 -2.98
CA GLU A 54 28.09 -1.13 -3.38
C GLU A 54 28.86 -0.66 -2.15
N SER A 55 29.13 -1.63 -1.27
CA SER A 55 30.32 -1.56 -0.43
C SER A 55 31.49 -1.17 -1.30
N ALA A 56 32.13 -0.06 -0.93
CA ALA A 56 33.39 0.40 -1.46
C ALA A 56 34.39 -0.76 -1.55
N THR A 57 34.59 -1.30 -2.75
CA THR A 57 35.79 -2.05 -3.12
C THR A 57 36.27 -1.54 -4.46
N ALA A 58 37.41 -0.86 -4.41
CA ALA A 58 38.11 -0.32 -5.56
C ALA A 58 38.42 -1.39 -6.60
N GLY A 59 38.17 -1.10 -7.89
CA GLY A 59 38.52 -2.02 -8.98
C GLY A 59 38.05 -1.58 -10.37
N ALA A 60 38.70 -0.55 -10.93
CA ALA A 60 38.94 -0.25 -12.36
C ALA A 60 37.86 -0.55 -13.45
N ALA A 61 37.41 0.56 -14.07
CA ALA A 61 37.16 0.82 -15.49
C ALA A 61 36.00 0.11 -16.23
N VAL A 62 35.02 0.88 -16.74
CA VAL A 62 34.91 1.35 -18.16
C VAL A 62 33.68 2.28 -18.37
N GLY A 63 33.85 3.37 -19.14
CA GLY A 63 32.76 4.06 -19.87
C GLY A 63 32.28 5.42 -19.31
N PRO A 64 32.32 6.52 -20.11
CA PRO A 64 31.91 7.84 -19.66
C PRO A 64 30.39 8.04 -19.81
N ALA A 65 29.68 8.01 -18.70
CA ALA A 65 28.38 8.66 -18.59
C ALA A 65 28.51 9.68 -17.46
N GLU A 66 28.75 10.94 -17.84
CA GLU A 66 28.55 12.08 -16.97
C GLU A 66 27.05 12.23 -16.74
N SER A 67 26.46 11.35 -15.93
CA SER A 67 25.16 11.60 -15.33
C SER A 67 25.41 12.59 -14.21
N LEU A 68 24.97 13.83 -14.41
CA LEU A 68 24.80 14.76 -13.30
C LEU A 68 24.17 14.02 -12.12
N PRO A 69 24.56 14.28 -10.86
CA PRO A 69 23.84 13.71 -9.73
C PRO A 69 22.40 14.19 -9.84
N VAL A 70 21.50 13.30 -10.25
CA VAL A 70 20.07 13.57 -10.20
C VAL A 70 19.77 13.68 -8.71
N ASP A 71 19.43 14.88 -8.26
CA ASP A 71 19.18 15.13 -6.83
C ASP A 71 17.98 14.26 -6.43
N GLU A 72 18.25 13.22 -5.64
CA GLU A 72 17.27 12.26 -5.18
C GLU A 72 16.37 12.96 -4.15
N ILE A 73 15.06 12.92 -4.39
CA ILE A 73 14.09 13.50 -3.46
C ILE A 73 13.71 12.42 -2.45
N ARG A 74 14.21 12.53 -1.22
CA ARG A 74 13.91 11.57 -0.16
C ARG A 74 12.77 12.08 0.72
N VAL A 75 11.71 11.31 0.78
CA VAL A 75 10.52 11.58 1.60
C VAL A 75 10.45 10.53 2.70
N GLY A 76 10.81 10.94 3.92
CA GLY A 76 10.71 10.13 5.13
C GLY A 76 9.35 10.26 5.81
N LEU A 77 8.78 9.15 6.24
CA LEU A 77 7.56 9.05 7.04
C LEU A 77 7.90 8.30 8.32
N SER A 78 7.76 8.96 9.47
CA SER A 78 8.00 8.35 10.78
C SER A 78 6.92 8.71 11.78
N LEU A 79 6.73 7.86 12.80
CA LEU A 79 5.80 8.14 13.88
C LEU A 79 6.51 8.98 14.96
N GLY A 80 5.98 10.18 15.23
CA GLY A 80 6.42 11.03 16.33
C GLY A 80 5.93 10.53 17.69
N GLY A 81 6.53 11.03 18.78
CA GLY A 81 6.28 10.57 20.15
C GLY A 81 4.85 10.78 20.70
N GLN A 82 3.97 11.46 19.97
CA GLN A 82 2.55 11.62 20.33
C GLN A 82 1.60 10.87 19.37
N GLY A 83 2.11 9.95 18.55
CA GLY A 83 1.32 9.25 17.53
C GLY A 83 0.99 10.11 16.31
N GLN A 84 1.65 11.25 16.15
CA GLN A 84 1.54 12.09 14.95
C GLN A 84 2.59 11.64 13.93
N THR A 85 2.18 11.42 12.68
CA THR A 85 3.11 11.17 11.57
C THR A 85 3.93 12.43 11.28
N ILE A 86 5.25 12.31 11.39
CA ILE A 86 6.21 13.34 11.00
C ILE A 86 6.66 13.03 9.58
N MET A 87 6.55 14.03 8.71
CA MET A 87 6.97 13.94 7.32
C MET A 87 8.28 14.69 7.15
N ARG A 88 9.28 14.05 6.55
CA ARG A 88 10.60 14.63 6.32
C ARG A 88 10.91 14.68 4.84
N LEU A 89 11.26 15.85 4.31
CA LEU A 89 11.71 16.01 2.93
C LEU A 89 13.17 16.44 2.94
N ASN A 90 14.07 15.64 2.39
CA ASN A 90 15.52 15.94 2.33
C ASN A 90 16.10 16.41 3.68
N GLY A 91 15.63 15.85 4.80
CA GLY A 91 16.07 16.22 6.15
C GLY A 91 15.29 17.34 6.84
N THR A 92 14.35 18.00 6.14
CA THR A 92 13.49 19.05 6.72
C THR A 92 12.17 18.46 7.18
N ASP A 93 11.78 18.71 8.42
CA ASP A 93 10.55 18.20 9.03
C ASP A 93 9.35 19.10 8.69
N TYR A 94 8.24 18.46 8.33
CA TYR A 94 6.96 19.07 8.02
C TYR A 94 5.88 18.45 8.91
N GLU A 95 5.25 19.29 9.74
CA GLU A 95 4.13 18.88 10.60
C GLU A 95 2.79 18.85 9.84
N SER A 96 2.72 19.51 8.67
CA SER A 96 1.52 19.59 7.85
C SER A 96 1.76 18.98 6.46
N PHE A 97 0.90 18.03 6.11
CA PHE A 97 0.85 17.43 4.78
C PHE A 97 0.62 18.46 3.66
N SER A 98 -0.15 19.52 3.91
CA SER A 98 -0.39 20.56 2.89
C SER A 98 0.89 21.30 2.50
N ALA A 99 1.79 21.54 3.46
CA ALA A 99 3.07 22.18 3.22
C ALA A 99 4.00 21.25 2.42
N LEU A 100 4.08 19.97 2.80
CA LEU A 100 4.85 18.97 2.04
C LEU A 100 4.37 18.88 0.59
N ARG A 101 3.04 18.82 0.39
CA ARG A 101 2.42 18.72 -0.94
C ARG A 101 2.81 19.89 -1.84
N GLU A 102 2.81 21.11 -1.32
CA GLU A 102 3.15 22.29 -2.10
C GLU A 102 4.61 22.28 -2.53
N VAL A 103 5.51 21.88 -1.62
CA VAL A 103 6.94 21.74 -1.93
C VAL A 103 7.19 20.63 -2.95
N LEU A 104 6.57 19.45 -2.79
CA LEU A 104 6.67 18.35 -3.75
C LEU A 104 6.17 18.76 -5.14
N ARG A 105 5.13 19.59 -5.22
CA ARG A 105 4.62 20.12 -6.49
C ARG A 105 5.63 21.06 -7.14
N GLN A 106 6.21 21.98 -6.38
CA GLN A 106 7.24 22.88 -6.88
C GLN A 106 8.48 22.12 -7.37
N LEU A 107 8.88 21.08 -6.64
CA LEU A 107 9.98 20.21 -7.05
C LEU A 107 9.66 19.44 -8.34
N ALA A 108 8.44 18.95 -8.49
CA ALA A 108 8.03 18.24 -9.70
C ALA A 108 7.98 19.16 -10.93
N ASP A 109 7.61 20.44 -10.76
CA ASP A 109 7.64 21.44 -11.84
C ASP A 109 9.08 21.76 -12.26
N LEU A 110 10.05 21.68 -11.35
CA LEU A 110 11.46 21.99 -11.60
C LEU A 110 12.25 20.79 -12.14
N ALA A 111 12.01 19.60 -11.58
CA ALA A 111 12.77 18.38 -11.84
C ALA A 111 11.84 17.14 -11.82
N PRO A 112 10.96 16.95 -12.81
CA PRO A 112 10.04 15.82 -12.87
C PRO A 112 10.74 14.46 -13.07
N GLU A 113 11.97 14.50 -13.58
CA GLU A 113 12.84 13.34 -13.82
C GLU A 113 13.53 12.85 -12.54
N SER A 114 13.52 13.64 -11.46
CA SER A 114 14.16 13.25 -10.20
C SER A 114 13.43 12.06 -9.56
N PRO A 115 14.14 10.98 -9.20
CA PRO A 115 13.54 9.87 -8.51
C PRO A 115 13.12 10.29 -7.10
N VAL A 116 11.89 9.95 -6.74
CA VAL A 116 11.38 10.12 -5.37
C VAL A 116 11.52 8.82 -4.62
N VAL A 117 12.27 8.82 -3.52
CA VAL A 117 12.44 7.67 -2.64
C VAL A 117 11.62 7.88 -1.37
N LEU A 118 10.60 7.04 -1.19
CA LEU A 118 9.74 6.99 -0.02
C LEU A 118 10.36 6.09 1.03
N ASP A 119 10.84 6.69 2.11
CA ASP A 119 11.36 6.01 3.29
C ASP A 119 10.25 5.97 4.35
N VAL A 120 9.74 4.78 4.65
CA VAL A 120 8.57 4.58 5.50
C VAL A 120 8.96 3.73 6.69
N ALA A 121 8.68 4.22 7.91
CA ALA A 121 8.80 3.43 9.12
C ALA A 121 7.60 2.48 9.30
N ASP A 122 7.83 1.31 9.88
CA ASP A 122 6.83 0.24 10.02
C ASP A 122 5.61 0.64 10.87
N GLU A 123 5.78 1.63 11.76
CA GLU A 123 4.72 2.13 12.63
C GLU A 123 3.77 3.13 11.94
N VAL A 124 4.05 3.52 10.70
CA VAL A 124 3.22 4.47 9.95
C VAL A 124 2.03 3.77 9.31
N GLU A 125 0.84 4.35 9.46
CA GLU A 125 -0.37 3.82 8.83
C GLU A 125 -0.27 3.82 7.31
N ALA A 126 -0.64 2.70 6.68
CA ALA A 126 -0.62 2.54 5.22
C ALA A 126 -1.41 3.64 4.47
N GLY A 127 -2.46 4.18 5.09
CA GLY A 127 -3.23 5.29 4.54
C GLY A 127 -2.40 6.56 4.32
N GLU A 128 -1.46 6.87 5.22
CA GLU A 128 -0.59 8.04 5.10
C GLU A 128 0.47 7.83 4.02
N VAL A 129 1.02 6.62 3.93
CA VAL A 129 1.95 6.22 2.86
C VAL A 129 1.30 6.39 1.48
N LEU A 130 0.08 5.89 1.32
CA LEU A 130 -0.69 5.99 0.08
C LEU A 130 -0.99 7.45 -0.28
N ARG A 131 -1.31 8.30 0.69
CA ARG A 131 -1.55 9.74 0.44
C ARG A 131 -0.31 10.44 -0.11
N VAL A 132 0.86 10.16 0.45
CA VAL A 132 2.13 10.71 -0.06
C VAL A 132 2.42 10.16 -1.46
N TYR A 133 2.27 8.85 -1.66
CA TYR A 133 2.45 8.21 -2.97
C TYR A 133 1.53 8.82 -4.05
N ASP A 134 0.25 8.97 -3.75
CA ASP A 134 -0.72 9.60 -4.66
C ASP A 134 -0.38 11.06 -4.94
N THR A 135 0.16 11.77 -3.95
CA THR A 135 0.63 13.14 -4.12
C THR A 135 1.79 13.20 -5.10
N CYS A 136 2.81 12.36 -4.91
CA CYS A 136 3.94 12.27 -5.83
C CYS A 136 3.47 11.89 -7.25
N ARG A 137 2.55 10.94 -7.37
CA ARG A 137 1.97 10.56 -8.66
C ARG A 137 1.18 11.70 -9.31
N SER A 138 0.38 12.42 -8.52
CA SER A 138 -0.40 13.58 -8.98
C SER A 138 0.49 14.74 -9.42
N ALA A 139 1.66 14.87 -8.80
CA ALA A 139 2.70 15.85 -9.15
C ALA A 139 3.48 15.48 -10.41
N ARG A 140 3.27 14.29 -11.00
CA ARG A 140 3.90 13.82 -12.25
C ARG A 140 5.39 13.43 -12.14
N PHE A 141 5.85 13.01 -10.97
CA PHE A 141 7.16 12.34 -10.87
C PHE A 141 7.19 11.07 -11.72
N GLN A 142 8.29 10.89 -12.46
CA GLN A 142 8.42 9.76 -13.38
C GLN A 142 8.85 8.47 -12.68
N ALA A 143 9.64 8.58 -11.62
CA ALA A 143 10.13 7.46 -10.85
C ALA A 143 9.80 7.66 -9.36
N ILE A 144 9.01 6.75 -8.81
CA ILE A 144 8.67 6.69 -7.39
C ILE A 144 9.11 5.32 -6.88
N GLN A 145 9.99 5.33 -5.88
CA GLN A 145 10.62 4.15 -5.31
C GLN A 145 10.32 4.06 -3.82
N PHE A 146 10.23 2.85 -3.29
CA PHE A 146 10.23 2.64 -1.84
C PHE A 146 11.64 2.28 -1.39
N ALA A 147 12.09 2.92 -0.31
CA ALA A 147 13.31 2.55 0.36
C ALA A 147 13.14 1.16 1.00
N ILE A 148 14.13 0.30 0.81
CA ILE A 148 14.24 -0.95 1.54
C ILE A 148 15.00 -0.62 2.82
N ASN A 149 14.30 -0.53 3.95
CA ASN A 149 14.95 -0.44 5.25
C ASN A 149 15.34 -1.86 5.70
N PRO A 150 16.63 -2.21 5.82
CA PRO A 150 17.05 -3.49 6.42
C PRO A 150 16.91 -3.50 7.95
N SER A 151 16.09 -2.62 8.53
CA SER A 151 15.97 -2.45 9.97
C SER A 151 14.91 -3.37 10.56
N ALA A 152 15.19 -4.67 10.53
CA ALA A 152 14.58 -5.64 11.43
C ALA A 152 15.70 -6.50 12.02
N GLU A 153 16.50 -5.91 12.92
CA GLU A 153 17.26 -6.72 13.87
C GLU A 153 16.37 -7.00 15.10
N PRO A 154 16.33 -8.26 15.58
CA PRO A 154 15.39 -8.76 16.59
C PRO A 154 15.67 -8.29 18.03
#